data_AF-A0A358Y0X6-F1
#
_entry.id   AF-A0A358Y0X6-F1
#
_cell.length_a   1.000
_cell.length_b   1.000
_cell.length_c   1.000
_cell.angle_alpha   90.00
_cell.angle_beta   90.00
_cell.angle_gamma   90.00
#
_symmetry.space_group_name_H-M   'P 1'
#
loop_
_entity.id
_entity.type
_entity.pdbx_description
1 polymer ?
#
loop_
_entity_poly.entity_id
_entity_poly.type
_entity_poly.pdbx_seq_one_letter_code
_entity_poly.pdbx_strand_id
1 'polypeptide(L)' 'MDTWGLGFQISESQDEDKRAPGSLSWAGLFNTKFWIDRERNIAALLFMQYLPFEDESHLEVLERFEKAIYSRLLSD' A
#
# COMPACT_ATOMS: atom_id res chain seq x y z
N MET A 1 -5.88 13.49 4.27
CA MET A 1 -5.55 12.80 5.53
C MET A 1 -6.39 11.56 5.55
N ASP A 2 -5.78 10.39 5.69
CA ASP A 2 -6.49 9.11 5.59
C ASP A 2 -7.54 8.93 6.68
N THR A 3 -8.54 8.08 6.39
CA THR A 3 -9.68 7.77 7.28
C THR A 3 -9.69 6.29 7.68
N TRP A 4 -10.71 5.86 8.43
CA TRP A 4 -10.80 4.51 9.00
C TRP A 4 -12.11 3.83 8.64
N GLY A 5 -12.03 2.59 8.16
CA GLY A 5 -13.16 1.71 7.91
C GLY A 5 -13.25 0.55 8.90
N LEU A 6 -14.01 -0.48 8.55
CA LEU A 6 -14.12 -1.71 9.34
C LEU A 6 -12.85 -2.56 9.18
N GLY A 7 -11.81 -2.26 9.97
CA GLY A 7 -10.57 -3.03 10.03
C GLY A 7 -9.45 -2.55 9.09
N PHE A 8 -9.61 -1.40 8.44
CA PHE A 8 -8.65 -0.88 7.46
C PHE A 8 -8.47 0.63 7.56
N GLN A 9 -7.26 1.08 7.26
CA GLN A 9 -7.00 2.46 6.86
C GLN A 9 -7.56 2.67 5.45
N ILE A 10 -8.21 3.80 5.21
CA ILE A 10 -8.76 4.17 3.91
C ILE A 10 -7.93 5.33 3.36
N SER A 11 -7.36 5.15 2.16
CA SER A 11 -6.56 6.18 1.51
C SER A 11 -7.43 7.33 1.00
N GLU A 12 -7.01 8.56 1.27
CA GLU A 12 -7.61 9.78 0.68
C GLU A 12 -6.67 10.43 -0.36
N SER A 13 -5.63 9.70 -0.79
CA SER A 13 -4.64 10.16 -1.76
C SER A 13 -5.27 10.37 -3.13
N GLN A 14 -4.99 11.51 -3.77
CA GLN A 14 -5.41 11.85 -5.14
C GLN A 14 -4.25 11.69 -6.15
N ASP A 15 -3.19 10.98 -5.76
CA ASP A 15 -2.02 10.73 -6.60
C ASP A 15 -2.34 9.66 -7.66
N GLU A 16 -2.34 10.06 -8.94
CA GLU A 16 -2.70 9.20 -10.06
C GLU A 16 -1.75 8.01 -10.25
N ASP A 17 -0.53 8.05 -9.71
CA ASP A 17 0.43 6.96 -9.85
C ASP A 17 0.44 5.98 -8.65
N LYS A 18 -0.49 6.12 -7.70
CA LYS A 18 -0.55 5.33 -6.45
C LYS A 18 -1.92 4.71 -6.19
N ARG A 19 -2.16 4.20 -4.98
CA ARG A 19 -3.50 3.78 -4.55
C ARG A 19 -4.55 4.87 -4.81
N ALA A 20 -5.65 4.48 -5.44
CA ALA A 20 -6.81 5.34 -5.65
C ALA A 20 -7.47 5.73 -4.31
N PRO A 21 -8.18 6.88 -4.26
CA PRO A 21 -9.02 7.23 -3.12
C PRO A 21 -9.98 6.07 -2.76
N GLY A 22 -10.15 5.81 -1.47
CA GLY A 22 -10.97 4.69 -0.99
C GLY A 22 -10.26 3.33 -0.93
N SER A 23 -9.00 3.25 -1.37
CA SER A 23 -8.20 2.02 -1.22
C SER A 23 -8.04 1.64 0.26
N LEU A 24 -8.23 0.35 0.56
CA LEU A 24 -8.12 -0.20 1.91
C LEU A 24 -6.71 -0.68 2.17
N SER A 25 -6.15 -0.43 3.35
CA SER A 25 -4.81 -0.92 3.70
C SER A 25 -4.66 -1.19 5.19
N TRP A 26 -3.66 -2.00 5.54
CA TRP A 26 -3.25 -2.23 6.91
C TRP A 26 -1.79 -2.71 6.99
N ALA A 27 -1.31 -2.90 8.20
CA ALA A 27 0.06 -3.30 8.47
C ALA A 27 0.15 -4.43 9.51
N GLY A 28 1.20 -5.23 9.41
CA GLY A 28 1.61 -6.20 10.41
C GLY A 28 2.98 -5.83 11.00
N LEU A 29 3.16 -6.11 12.29
CA LEU A 29 4.31 -5.67 13.09
C LEU A 29 5.68 -6.04 12.50
N PHE A 30 5.80 -7.17 11.82
CA PHE A 30 7.05 -7.60 11.18
C PHE A 30 7.22 -7.02 9.76
N ASN A 31 6.87 -5.74 9.58
CA ASN A 31 6.96 -5.03 8.30
C ASN A 31 6.13 -5.66 7.17
N THR A 32 4.99 -6.27 7.52
CA THR A 32 3.99 -6.69 6.53
C THR A 32 3.11 -5.51 6.13
N LYS A 33 2.87 -5.32 4.83
CA LYS A 33 1.96 -4.30 4.30
C LYS A 33 1.06 -4.92 3.25
N PHE A 34 -0.21 -4.56 3.24
CA PHE A 34 -1.14 -5.00 2.22
C PHE A 34 -2.20 -3.94 1.95
N TRP A 35 -2.73 -3.96 0.73
CA TRP A 35 -3.81 -3.08 0.33
C TRP A 35 -4.71 -3.67 -0.75
N ILE A 36 -5.90 -3.10 -0.85
CA ILE A 36 -6.95 -3.43 -1.79
C ILE A 36 -7.42 -2.13 -2.44
N ASP A 37 -7.09 -1.97 -3.72
CA ASP A 37 -7.51 -0.87 -4.57
C ASP A 37 -8.61 -1.37 -5.51
N ARG A 38 -9.86 -1.09 -5.12
CA ARG A 38 -11.03 -1.59 -5.84
C ARG A 38 -11.26 -0.88 -7.16
N GLU A 39 -10.91 0.39 -7.24
CA GLU A 39 -11.08 1.21 -8.45
C GLU A 39 -10.15 0.73 -9.55
N ARG A 40 -8.89 0.46 -9.20
CA ARG A 40 -7.88 -0.04 -10.15
C ARG A 40 -7.86 -1.57 -10.27
N ASN A 41 -8.72 -2.27 -9.52
CA ASN A 41 -8.77 -3.73 -9.46
C ASN A 41 -7.41 -4.38 -9.13
N ILE A 42 -6.70 -3.80 -8.16
CA ILE A 42 -5.37 -4.24 -7.72
C ILE A 42 -5.44 -4.62 -6.23
N ALA A 43 -4.84 -5.76 -5.88
CA ALA A 43 -4.50 -6.08 -4.50
C ALA A 43 -3.02 -6.46 -4.44
N ALA A 44 -2.33 -6.01 -3.39
CA ALA A 44 -0.91 -6.29 -3.21
C ALA A 44 -0.59 -6.63 -1.76
N LEU A 45 0.43 -7.46 -1.60
CA LEU A 45 0.93 -7.92 -0.32
C LEU A 45 2.46 -7.88 -0.35
N LEU A 46 3.04 -7.22 0.63
CA LEU A 46 4.48 -7.18 0.89
C LEU A 46 4.70 -7.84 2.24
N PHE A 47 5.24 -9.07 2.23
CA PHE A 47 5.55 -9.83 3.43
C PHE A 47 7.03 -9.72 3.77
N MET A 48 7.30 -9.24 4.97
CA MET A 48 8.62 -9.22 5.59
C MET A 48 8.56 -9.95 6.93
N GLN A 49 9.71 -10.26 7.52
CA GLN A 49 9.83 -11.03 8.75
C GLN A 49 10.93 -10.46 9.65
N TYR A 50 10.96 -9.13 9.85
CA TYR A 50 12.00 -8.50 10.67
C TYR A 50 11.50 -7.27 11.44
N LEU A 51 12.32 -6.82 12.39
CA LEU A 51 12.15 -5.64 13.23
C LEU A 51 13.41 -4.77 13.16
N PRO A 52 13.32 -3.46 13.47
CA PRO A 52 12.14 -2.72 13.96
C PRO A 52 11.06 -2.48 12.89
N PHE A 53 9.83 -2.26 13.35
CA PHE A 53 8.69 -1.91 12.50
C PHE A 53 8.85 -0.50 11.92
N GLU A 54 8.55 -0.34 10.63
CA GLU A 54 8.65 0.92 9.88
C GLU A 54 10.05 1.55 9.92
N ASP A 55 11.09 0.71 9.77
CA ASP A 55 12.43 1.20 9.52
C ASP A 55 12.58 1.81 8.11
N GLU A 56 13.63 2.60 7.91
CA GLU A 56 13.85 3.33 6.65
C GLU A 56 13.94 2.39 5.45
N SER A 57 14.61 1.25 5.60
CA SER A 57 14.72 0.25 4.53
C SER A 57 13.37 -0.37 4.16
N HIS A 58 12.49 -0.62 5.15
CA HIS A 58 11.13 -1.08 4.87
C HIS A 58 10.35 -0.04 4.04
N LEU A 59 10.41 1.23 4.44
CA LEU A 59 9.67 2.31 3.78
C LEU A 59 10.15 2.53 2.34
N GLU A 60 11.46 2.46 2.09
CA GLU A 60 12.00 2.55 0.72
C GLU A 60 11.50 1.39 -0.15
N VAL A 61 11.54 0.17 0.37
CA VAL A 61 11.06 -1.01 -0.37
C VAL A 61 9.55 -0.90 -0.62
N LEU A 62 8.77 -0.46 0.36
CA LEU A 62 7.32 -0.27 0.22
C LEU A 62 6.98 0.72 -0.90
N GLU A 63 7.62 1.90 -0.91
CA GLU A 63 7.40 2.93 -1.93
C GLU A 63 7.74 2.41 -3.33
N ARG A 64 8.93 1.78 -3.47
CA ARG A 64 9.39 1.24 -4.76
C ARG A 64 8.52 0.10 -5.24
N PHE A 65 8.07 -0.76 -4.34
CA PHE A 65 7.18 -1.88 -4.64
C PHE A 65 5.80 -1.38 -5.11
N GLU A 66 5.20 -0.42 -4.40
CA GLU A 66 3.93 0.20 -4.80
C GLU A 66 4.05 0.84 -6.19
N LYS A 67 5.07 1.68 -6.41
CA LYS A 67 5.32 2.34 -7.70
C LYS A 67 5.51 1.34 -8.84
N ALA A 68 6.24 0.25 -8.62
CA ALA A 68 6.47 -0.77 -9.64
C ALA A 68 5.18 -1.46 -10.07
N ILE A 69 4.28 -1.75 -9.13
CA ILE A 69 2.97 -2.38 -9.42
C ILE A 69 2.11 -1.43 -10.26
N TYR A 70 1.90 -0.20 -9.78
CA TYR A 70 1.01 0.75 -10.46
C TYR A 70 1.54 1.15 -11.84
N SER A 71 2.84 1.45 -11.96
CA SER A 71 3.41 1.77 -13.28
C SER A 71 3.26 0.64 -14.29
N ARG A 72 3.37 -0.63 -13.86
CA ARG A 72 3.23 -1.77 -14.77
C ARG A 72 1.77 -2.05 -15.16
N LEU A 73 0.85 -1.97 -14.21
CA LEU A 73 -0.54 -2.41 -14.39
C LEU A 73 -1.48 -1.31 -14.90
N LEU A 74 -1.11 -0.03 -14.80
CA LEU A 74 -1.89 1.07 -15.38
C LEU A 74 -1.43 1.51 -16.77
N SER A 75 -0.26 1.04 -17.22
CA SER A 75 0.24 1.34 -18.57
C SER A 75 -0.32 0.40 -19.64
N ASP A 76 -1.10 -0.61 -19.25
CA ASP A 76 -1.80 -1.55 -20.14
C ASP A 76 -3.26 -1.11 -20.31
#